data_AF-A0A841GPB1-F1
#
_entry.id   AF-A0A841GPB1-F1
#
_cell.length_a   1.000
_cell.length_b   1.000
_cell.length_c   1.000
_cell.angle_alpha   90.00
_cell.angle_beta   90.00
_cell.angle_gamma   90.00
#
_symmetry.space_group_name_H-M   'P 1'
#
loop_
_entity.id
_entity.type
_entity.pdbx_description
1 polymer ?
#
loop_
_entity_poly.entity_id
_entity_poly.type
_entity_poly.pdbx_seq_one_letter_code
_entity_poly.pdbx_strand_id
1 'polypeptide(L)'
;MLNRRIPADEQMDAVLTGRFGPLLDRYRLSREALRHKWSVSLDDIVSRARQRGLESFVRDAPPGDGVHLVRRAGGYGVTIVDHGCQLFEERFESLEAAVTYWIEARLGGLRLPHDGGR
;
A
#
# COMPACT_ATOMS: atom_id res chain seq x y z
N MET A 1 -16.89 -22.20 -10.37
CA MET A 1 -15.90 -21.49 -9.54
C MET A 1 -16.61 -20.38 -8.80
N LEU A 2 -16.61 -20.38 -7.46
CA LEU A 2 -17.30 -19.35 -6.69
C LEU A 2 -16.63 -17.99 -6.93
N ASN A 3 -17.38 -17.07 -7.54
CA ASN A 3 -16.95 -15.71 -7.78
C ASN A 3 -17.03 -14.90 -6.47
N ARG A 4 -16.25 -15.28 -5.45
CA ARG A 4 -16.20 -14.56 -4.18
C ARG A 4 -15.50 -13.22 -4.42
N ARG A 5 -16.24 -12.14 -4.15
CA ARG A 5 -15.72 -10.78 -4.06
C ARG A 5 -14.90 -10.67 -2.78
N ILE A 6 -13.73 -10.04 -2.85
CA ILE A 6 -12.91 -9.77 -1.66
C ILE A 6 -13.56 -8.58 -0.94
N PRO A 7 -13.89 -8.67 0.36
CA PRO A 7 -14.42 -7.54 1.12
C PRO A 7 -13.49 -6.32 1.06
N ALA A 8 -14.06 -5.12 1.02
CA ALA A 8 -13.30 -3.87 0.95
C ALA A 8 -12.34 -3.70 2.15
N ASP A 9 -12.78 -4.08 3.35
CA ASP A 9 -11.95 -4.04 4.56
C ASP A 9 -10.72 -4.94 4.46
N GLU A 10 -10.87 -6.14 3.87
CA GLU A 10 -9.74 -7.05 3.68
C GLU A 10 -8.77 -6.53 2.61
N GLN A 11 -9.27 -5.86 1.57
CA GLN A 11 -8.43 -5.19 0.56
C GLN A 11 -7.63 -4.04 1.19
N MET A 12 -8.30 -3.13 1.91
CA MET A 12 -7.66 -2.02 2.60
C MET A 12 -6.61 -2.50 3.60
N ASP A 13 -6.95 -3.50 4.41
CA ASP A 13 -6.02 -4.01 5.42
C ASP A 13 -4.79 -4.66 4.79
N ALA A 14 -4.95 -5.40 3.68
CA ALA A 14 -3.81 -5.98 2.97
C ALA A 14 -2.81 -4.93 2.47
N VAL A 15 -3.28 -3.78 1.97
CA VAL A 15 -2.40 -2.67 1.54
C VAL A 15 -1.70 -2.02 2.73
N LEU A 16 -2.46 -1.66 3.76
CA LEU A 16 -1.94 -0.94 4.92
C LEU A 16 -0.96 -1.80 5.72
N THR A 17 -1.15 -3.13 5.76
CA THR A 17 -0.26 -4.07 6.44
C THR A 17 0.82 -4.65 5.53
N GLY A 18 0.70 -4.51 4.22
CA GLY A 18 1.62 -5.11 3.24
C GLY A 18 1.43 -6.63 3.08
N ARG A 19 0.36 -7.20 3.63
CA ARG A 19 0.11 -8.65 3.69
C ARG A 19 -0.71 -9.15 2.51
N PHE A 20 -0.21 -8.95 1.29
CA PHE A 20 -0.88 -9.45 0.09
C PHE A 20 -0.84 -10.98 -0.04
N GLY A 21 0.25 -11.64 0.35
CA GLY A 21 0.38 -13.11 0.27
C GLY A 21 -0.77 -13.87 0.95
N PRO A 22 -1.02 -13.62 2.26
CA PRO A 22 -2.15 -14.24 2.96
C PRO A 22 -3.52 -13.97 2.32
N LEU A 23 -3.72 -12.78 1.73
CA LEU A 23 -4.95 -12.45 1.01
C LEU A 23 -5.07 -13.29 -0.27
N LEU A 24 -4.00 -13.35 -1.07
CA LEU A 24 -3.95 -14.14 -2.30
C LEU A 24 -4.20 -15.63 -2.03
N ASP A 25 -3.58 -16.18 -1.00
CA ASP A 25 -3.76 -17.59 -0.60
C ASP A 25 -5.19 -17.88 -0.14
N ARG A 26 -5.76 -17.02 0.70
CA ARG A 26 -7.13 -17.18 1.23
C ARG A 26 -8.18 -17.22 0.12
N TYR A 27 -8.01 -16.39 -0.90
CA TYR A 27 -8.94 -16.34 -2.03
C TYR A 27 -8.52 -17.20 -3.22
N ARG A 28 -7.36 -17.88 -3.13
CA ARG A 28 -6.75 -18.69 -4.20
C ARG A 28 -6.63 -17.90 -5.51
N LEU A 29 -6.04 -16.70 -5.43
CA LEU A 29 -5.90 -15.78 -6.55
C LEU A 29 -4.43 -15.53 -6.87
N SER A 30 -4.13 -15.32 -8.15
CA SER A 30 -2.88 -14.69 -8.56
C SER A 30 -2.93 -13.18 -8.28
N ARG A 31 -1.75 -12.54 -8.21
CA ARG A 31 -1.66 -11.07 -8.10
C ARG A 31 -2.33 -10.36 -9.26
N GLU A 32 -2.33 -10.96 -10.45
CA GLU A 32 -3.05 -10.46 -11.62
C GLU A 32 -4.57 -10.56 -11.44
N ALA A 33 -5.08 -11.70 -10.97
CA ALA A 33 -6.51 -11.86 -10.68
C ALA A 33 -6.99 -10.92 -9.56
N LEU A 34 -6.12 -10.58 -8.62
CA LEU A 34 -6.40 -9.56 -7.59
C LEU A 34 -6.67 -8.18 -8.22
N ARG A 35 -5.98 -7.80 -9.32
CA ARG A 35 -6.23 -6.52 -10.04
C ARG A 35 -7.67 -6.39 -10.49
N HIS A 36 -8.26 -7.48 -10.98
CA HIS A 36 -9.65 -7.49 -11.46
C HIS A 36 -10.69 -7.59 -10.35
N LYS A 37 -10.27 -7.90 -9.12
CA LYS A 37 -11.14 -8.00 -7.94
C LYS A 37 -10.96 -6.81 -7.00
N TRP A 38 -10.01 -5.93 -7.30
CA TRP A 38 -9.75 -4.72 -6.56
C TRP A 38 -10.89 -3.73 -6.78
N SER A 39 -11.46 -3.22 -5.69
CA SER A 39 -12.62 -2.32 -5.75
C SER A 39 -12.51 -1.11 -4.84
N VAL A 40 -11.47 -1.00 -4.02
CA VAL A 40 -11.25 0.15 -3.14
C VAL A 40 -10.40 1.20 -3.85
N SER A 41 -10.80 2.47 -3.75
CA SER A 41 -10.06 3.58 -4.35
C SER A 41 -8.81 3.93 -3.53
N LEU A 42 -7.91 4.73 -4.12
CA LEU A 42 -6.77 5.28 -3.37
C LEU A 42 -7.25 6.14 -2.20
N ASP A 43 -8.25 7.00 -2.45
CA ASP A 43 -8.80 7.92 -1.45
C ASP A 43 -9.43 7.19 -0.26
N ASP A 44 -10.09 6.04 -0.50
CA ASP A 44 -10.62 5.20 0.58
C ASP A 44 -9.50 4.66 1.45
N ILE A 45 -8.41 4.18 0.84
CA ILE A 45 -7.26 3.62 1.56
C ILE A 45 -6.54 4.73 2.35
N VAL A 46 -6.33 5.90 1.74
CA VAL A 46 -5.72 7.06 2.41
C VAL A 46 -6.60 7.54 3.56
N SER A 47 -7.91 7.65 3.34
CA SER A 47 -8.87 8.02 4.40
C SER A 47 -8.82 7.03 5.56
N ARG A 48 -8.75 5.73 5.27
CA ARG A 48 -8.60 4.70 6.31
C ARG A 48 -7.25 4.78 7.02
N ALA A 49 -6.17 5.10 6.31
CA ALA A 49 -4.86 5.34 6.90
C ALA A 49 -4.90 6.54 7.87
N ARG A 50 -5.55 7.65 7.47
CA ARG A 50 -5.74 8.83 8.34
C ARG A 50 -6.48 8.47 9.63
N GLN A 51 -7.56 7.69 9.53
CA GLN A 51 -8.31 7.22 10.71
C GLN A 51 -7.48 6.36 11.67
N ARG A 52 -6.50 5.61 11.17
CA ARG A 52 -5.57 4.80 11.98
C ARG A 52 -4.40 5.64 12.55
N GLY A 53 -4.27 6.89 12.13
CA GLY A 53 -3.13 7.76 12.41
C GLY A 53 -1.96 7.47 11.46
N LEU A 54 -1.62 8.43 10.59
CA LEU A 54 -0.62 8.26 9.54
C LEU A 54 0.77 7.87 10.07
N GLU A 55 1.13 8.36 11.26
CA GLU A 55 2.41 8.08 11.91
C GLU A 55 2.59 6.60 12.25
N SER A 56 1.51 5.83 12.39
CA SER A 56 1.58 4.39 12.69
C SER A 56 2.22 3.56 11.57
N PHE A 57 2.29 4.12 10.36
CA PHE A 57 2.89 3.48 9.19
C PHE A 57 4.37 3.83 9.02
N VAL A 58 4.85 4.87 9.70
CA VAL A 58 6.25 5.31 9.64
C VAL A 58 7.12 4.32 10.42
N ARG A 59 8.23 3.91 9.81
CA ARG A 59 9.23 3.02 10.40
C ARG A 59 10.55 3.76 10.57
N ASP A 60 11.16 3.62 11.74
CA ASP A 60 12.51 4.16 11.96
C ASP A 60 13.58 3.31 11.25
N ALA A 61 13.34 2.00 11.11
CA ALA A 61 14.19 1.08 10.36
C ALA A 61 13.32 0.10 9.54
N PRO A 62 13.56 -0.04 8.21
CA PRO A 62 12.84 -1.00 7.38
C PRO A 62 13.29 -2.44 7.73
N PRO A 63 12.36 -3.34 8.13
CA PRO A 63 12.71 -4.66 8.68
C PRO A 63 13.07 -5.72 7.62
N GLY A 64 13.17 -5.36 6.35
CA GLY A 64 13.44 -6.30 5.26
C GLY A 64 13.01 -5.74 3.90
N ASP A 65 12.78 -6.61 2.94
CA ASP A 65 12.40 -6.23 1.58
C ASP A 65 10.99 -5.64 1.51
N GLY A 66 10.75 -4.82 0.48
CA GLY A 66 9.47 -4.20 0.19
C GLY A 66 9.50 -2.67 0.19
N VAL A 67 8.30 -2.08 0.24
CA VAL A 67 8.09 -0.63 0.21
C VAL A 67 7.80 -0.13 1.62
N HIS A 68 8.68 0.75 2.10
CA HIS A 68 8.69 1.23 3.48
C HIS A 68 8.51 2.74 3.53
N LEU A 69 7.67 3.20 4.44
CA LEU A 69 7.55 4.62 4.80
C LEU A 69 8.46 4.88 6.01
N VAL A 70 9.36 5.84 5.91
CA VAL A 70 10.41 6.08 6.90
C VAL A 70 10.52 7.54 7.28
N ARG A 71 10.92 7.83 8.52
CA ARG A 71 11.20 9.20 8.95
C ARG A 71 12.60 9.63 8.49
N ARG A 72 12.73 10.90 8.10
CA ARG A 72 13.99 11.50 7.64
C ARG A 72 14.21 12.86 8.33
N ALA A 73 15.46 13.31 8.33
CA ALA A 73 15.76 14.67 8.76
C ALA A 73 15.03 15.66 7.83
N GLY A 74 14.10 16.44 8.40
CA GLY A 74 13.31 17.40 7.65
C GLY A 74 12.06 16.85 6.95
N GLY A 75 11.67 15.59 7.18
CA GLY A 75 10.43 15.07 6.60
C GLY A 75 10.32 13.54 6.61
N TYR A 76 9.85 13.00 5.48
CA TYR A 76 9.52 11.59 5.31
C TYR A 76 10.11 11.06 4.02
N GLY A 77 10.32 9.74 3.96
CA GLY A 77 10.79 9.07 2.76
C GLY A 77 10.01 7.79 2.48
N VAL A 78 9.93 7.41 1.21
CA VAL A 78 9.43 6.11 0.78
C VAL A 78 10.59 5.36 0.13
N THR A 79 11.01 4.26 0.75
CA THR A 79 12.17 3.47 0.33
C THR A 79 11.72 2.11 -0.19
N ILE A 80 12.29 1.68 -1.32
CA ILE A 80 12.15 0.32 -1.85
C ILE A 80 13.43 -0.44 -1.54
N VAL A 81 13.29 -1.53 -0.79
CA VAL A 81 14.37 -2.46 -0.44
C VAL A 81 14.12 -3.79 -1.11
N ASP A 82 15.15 -4.36 -1.74
CA ASP A 82 15.10 -5.68 -2.37
C ASP A 82 16.41 -6.42 -2.07
N HIS A 83 16.31 -7.65 -1.56
CA HIS A 83 17.42 -8.44 -1.07
C HIS A 83 18.38 -7.66 -0.13
N GLY A 84 17.81 -6.82 0.74
CA GLY A 84 18.58 -5.97 1.67
C GLY A 84 19.28 -4.77 1.04
N CYS A 85 19.16 -4.57 -0.27
CA CYS A 85 19.67 -3.41 -0.98
C CYS A 85 18.59 -2.35 -1.13
N GLN A 86 18.90 -1.11 -0.75
CA GLN A 86 18.06 0.04 -1.07
C GLN A 86 18.14 0.33 -2.57
N LEU A 87 17.05 0.13 -3.30
CA LEU A 87 16.98 0.35 -4.74
C LEU A 87 16.57 1.78 -5.08
N PHE A 88 15.69 2.37 -4.28
CA PHE A 88 15.07 3.66 -4.56
C PHE A 88 14.61 4.34 -3.26
N GLU A 89 14.69 5.68 -3.24
CA GLU A 89 14.10 6.50 -2.18
C GLU A 89 13.51 7.77 -2.78
N GLU A 90 12.25 8.04 -2.48
CA GLU A 90 11.57 9.31 -2.75
C GLU A 90 11.35 10.07 -1.43
N ARG A 91 11.47 11.41 -1.45
CA ARG A 91 11.40 12.24 -0.23
C ARG A 91 10.24 13.22 -0.27
N PHE A 92 9.66 13.44 0.90
CA PHE A 92 8.46 14.24 1.07
C PHE A 92 8.57 15.12 2.31
N GLU A 93 8.11 16.36 2.20
CA GLU A 93 8.00 17.29 3.35
C GLU A 93 6.75 16.99 4.19
N SER A 94 5.70 16.46 3.57
CA SER A 94 4.43 16.10 4.21
C SER A 94 4.28 14.59 4.37
N LEU A 95 3.88 14.16 5.57
CA LEU A 95 3.54 12.76 5.85
C LEU A 95 2.40 12.27 4.97
N GLU A 96 1.44 13.14 4.68
CA GLU A 96 0.28 12.78 3.89
C GLU A 96 0.66 12.45 2.44
N ALA A 97 1.51 13.29 1.84
CA ALA A 97 2.06 13.03 0.51
C ALA A 97 2.87 11.73 0.49
N ALA A 98 3.70 11.51 1.52
CA ALA A 98 4.50 10.31 1.67
C ALA A 98 3.64 9.03 1.80
N VAL A 99 2.56 9.07 2.57
CA VAL A 99 1.64 7.94 2.74
C VAL A 99 0.90 7.63 1.44
N THR A 100 0.41 8.65 0.73
CA THR A 100 -0.26 8.47 -0.56
C THR A 100 0.68 7.77 -1.55
N TYR A 101 1.91 8.29 -1.70
CA TYR A 101 2.91 7.68 -2.58
C TYR A 101 3.29 6.26 -2.15
N TRP A 102 3.46 6.03 -0.84
CA TRP A 102 3.75 4.71 -0.28
C TRP A 102 2.65 3.69 -0.60
N ILE A 103 1.37 4.08 -0.50
CA ILE A 103 0.23 3.25 -0.88
C ILE A 103 0.27 2.93 -2.37
N GLU A 104 0.48 3.93 -3.23
CA GLU A 104 0.59 3.75 -4.69
C GLU A 104 1.73 2.80 -5.06
N ALA A 105 2.91 2.99 -4.47
CA ALA A 105 4.08 2.14 -4.68
C ALA A 105 3.82 0.69 -4.22
N ARG A 106 3.13 0.49 -3.10
CA ARG A 106 2.71 -0.86 -2.64
C ARG A 106 1.74 -1.54 -3.58
N LEU A 107 0.83 -0.76 -4.16
CA LEU A 107 -0.15 -1.27 -5.10
C LEU A 107 0.51 -1.70 -6.42
N GLY A 108 1.68 -1.15 -6.78
CA GLY A 108 2.60 -1.76 -7.76
C GLY A 108 1.92 -2.17 -9.07
N GLY A 109 1.12 -1.27 -9.64
CA GLY A 109 0.37 -1.51 -10.88
C GLY A 109 -0.92 -2.32 -10.73
N LEU A 110 -1.42 -2.58 -9.52
CA LEU A 110 -2.85 -2.85 -9.33
C LEU A 110 -3.60 -1.64 -9.89
N ARG A 111 -4.33 -1.82 -11.00
CA ARG A 111 -5.15 -0.76 -11.59
C ARG A 111 -6.22 -0.40 -10.56
N LEU A 112 -5.96 0.63 -9.77
CA LEU A 112 -6.98 1.18 -8.89
C LEU A 112 -8.12 1.68 -9.78
N PRO A 113 -9.38 1.54 -9.36
CA PRO A 113 -10.40 2.40 -9.92
C PRO A 113 -9.93 3.83 -9.65
N HIS A 114 -9.46 4.52 -10.70
CA HIS A 114 -9.38 5.97 -10.65
C HIS A 114 -10.80 6.45 -10.39
N ASP A 115 -10.95 7.37 -9.44
CA ASP A 115 -12.19 8.11 -9.29
C ASP A 115 -12.36 8.92 -10.58
N GLY A 116 -12.96 8.29 -11.58
CA GLY A 116 -13.42 8.91 -12.81
C GLY A 116 -14.69 9.70 -12.50
N GLY A 117 -14.57 10.68 -11.61
CA GLY A 117 -15.53 11.74 -11.40
C GLY A 117 -15.26 12.82 -12.44
N ARG A 118 -16.21 12.96 -13.36
CA ARG A 118 -16.30 14.03 -14.37
C ARG A 118 -16.16 15.42 -13.81
#